data_AF-I4BP25-F1
#
_entry.id   AF-I4BP25-F1
#
_cell.length_a   1.000
_cell.length_b   1.000
_cell.length_c   1.000
_cell.angle_alpha   90.00
_cell.angle_beta   90.00
_cell.angle_gamma   90.00
#
_symmetry.space_group_name_H-M   'P 1'
#
loop_
_entity.id
_entity.type
_entity.pdbx_description
1 polymer ?
#
loop_
_entity_poly.entity_id
_entity_poly.type
_entity_poly.pdbx_seq_one_letter_code
_entity_poly.pdbx_strand_id
1 'polypeptide(L)'
;MLTASVTAIVPSGGGDSPAPLAGGHVAGVAAAPSRGTGGNAAGAALSALDTDAKPLQHMLFGSTARSSAGTQASPLFTRSANVSGGGRPTHSVSNSVVALAPGSHQIMIGPGGWLIGNAVEPGQNGGLLIGNGADGGPGQDGGNGGLLFGNGGNGGDPVVYGADGTKGGNAGLFGNGGAGGLGSRWGAGGAGGRGGWIAGNGGAGGQGGIDLIHSRTATGGVGGAGGRAGLFGNGGAGGAGGAATAWSAGFDSYGGAGGAGGAGGLIVGRGGDGGIAGDSTSMKANAFGATGGAGGRAGLFGAGGNGGAAGLGKGILSAAAEDGGRGGDGGLIGGSGGNGGNGGALDGIGTNPDAVAVAGRGGDGGRAGLLGRGGNGGSGGAGQLAAGIGAGGDGGDGGNGGLIRGSGGVGGDGGSYDGVHSVQSEQGGNGGKGGNAGLTGKGGDGGSGGAGVEYDHGVGGAGGDGGHAVTGTAGKGGKGGDGYTLSTLKGLGSAGGDGGNGGNAPVGRGGNGGNGGNGLSPEGATGTGGAGGRGGHGLSRGTDGSRGSGDGSAAGGA
;
A
#
# COMPACT_ATOMS: atom_id res chain seq x y z
N MET A 1 -12.39 25.49 53.09
CA MET A 1 -11.15 24.73 53.36
C MET A 1 -10.47 24.48 52.02
N LEU A 2 -9.22 24.92 51.93
CA LEU A 2 -8.33 24.88 50.76
C LEU A 2 -7.94 23.44 50.38
N THR A 3 -7.94 23.12 49.08
CA THR A 3 -7.03 22.10 48.50
C THR A 3 -6.67 22.51 47.06
N ALA A 4 -5.39 22.82 46.86
CA ALA A 4 -4.74 23.18 45.59
C ALA A 4 -4.71 21.97 44.63
N SER A 5 -4.97 22.05 43.31
CA SER A 5 -4.38 22.87 42.22
C SER A 5 -2.87 22.66 42.03
N VAL A 6 -2.49 21.68 41.20
CA VAL A 6 -1.19 21.62 40.53
C VAL A 6 -1.42 21.66 39.03
N THR A 7 -0.99 22.78 38.44
CA THR A 7 -0.98 23.09 37.02
C THR A 7 0.34 22.62 36.43
N ALA A 8 0.32 21.84 35.35
CA ALA A 8 1.51 21.60 34.53
C ALA A 8 1.55 22.64 33.40
N ILE A 9 2.55 23.52 33.47
CA ILE A 9 2.87 24.52 32.45
C ILE A 9 3.92 23.92 31.52
N VAL A 10 3.66 23.96 30.22
CA VAL A 10 4.65 23.78 29.14
C VAL A 10 5.38 25.11 28.93
N PRO A 11 6.70 25.08 28.67
CA PRO A 11 7.17 25.88 27.53
C PRO A 11 8.21 25.20 26.64
N SER A 12 8.27 25.76 25.44
CA SER A 12 8.90 25.39 24.18
C SER A 12 10.42 25.53 24.07
N GLY A 13 11.01 24.77 23.14
CA GLY A 13 11.83 25.33 22.05
C GLY A 13 13.36 25.12 22.06
N GLY A 14 13.86 24.39 21.06
CA GLY A 14 14.97 24.84 20.19
C GLY A 14 16.42 24.41 20.50
N GLY A 15 17.09 23.85 19.48
CA GLY A 15 18.46 24.26 19.10
C GLY A 15 19.65 23.37 19.48
N ASP A 16 20.21 22.72 18.45
CA ASP A 16 21.64 22.57 18.12
C ASP A 16 22.67 21.88 19.06
N SER A 17 23.52 21.07 18.40
CA SER A 17 24.66 20.29 18.90
C SER A 17 25.74 21.15 19.61
N PRO A 18 26.71 20.59 20.38
CA PRO A 18 27.86 19.87 19.79
C PRO A 18 28.57 18.80 20.69
N ALA A 19 29.48 18.03 20.08
CA ALA A 19 30.59 17.31 20.75
C ALA A 19 31.65 18.31 21.26
N PRO A 20 32.52 17.97 22.24
CA PRO A 20 33.89 17.48 21.95
C PRO A 20 34.44 16.45 22.98
N LEU A 21 35.23 15.42 22.61
CA LEU A 21 36.69 15.35 22.47
C LEU A 21 37.57 15.79 23.68
N ALA A 22 38.26 14.82 24.28
CA ALA A 22 39.68 14.80 24.72
C ALA A 22 39.90 13.47 25.49
N GLY A 23 40.95 12.65 25.36
CA GLY A 23 42.32 12.79 24.86
C GLY A 23 43.26 12.22 25.92
N GLY A 24 44.16 11.27 25.58
CA GLY A 24 45.15 10.77 26.57
C GLY A 24 45.93 9.47 26.26
N HIS A 25 46.90 9.57 25.34
CA HIS A 25 48.27 8.97 25.29
C HIS A 25 48.61 7.53 25.80
N VAL A 26 48.91 6.66 24.82
CA VAL A 26 50.12 5.83 24.49
C VAL A 26 51.11 5.32 25.57
N ALA A 27 51.47 4.02 25.38
CA ALA A 27 52.72 3.28 25.64
C ALA A 27 52.50 2.11 26.63
N GLY A 28 52.78 0.82 26.38
CA GLY A 28 53.59 0.15 25.38
C GLY A 28 54.55 -0.80 26.11
N VAL A 29 54.29 -2.11 26.17
CA VAL A 29 55.28 -3.18 26.48
C VAL A 29 54.88 -4.48 25.78
N ALA A 30 55.88 -5.14 25.19
CA ALA A 30 55.82 -6.32 24.35
C ALA A 30 56.06 -7.65 25.12
N ALA A 31 55.66 -8.76 24.46
CA ALA A 31 56.14 -10.15 24.60
C ALA A 31 55.82 -10.87 25.94
N ALA A 32 55.55 -12.18 26.04
CA ALA A 32 55.67 -13.36 25.18
C ALA A 32 54.75 -14.50 25.74
N PRO A 33 54.66 -15.70 25.09
CA PRO A 33 53.53 -16.63 25.12
C PRO A 33 53.64 -17.78 26.15
N SER A 34 52.53 -18.42 26.52
CA SER A 34 52.53 -19.81 26.99
C SER A 34 51.14 -20.47 26.98
N ARG A 35 51.19 -21.80 26.97
CA ARG A 35 50.17 -22.82 26.68
C ARG A 35 49.19 -23.06 27.84
N GLY A 36 48.08 -23.73 27.52
CA GLY A 36 47.39 -24.66 28.44
C GLY A 36 45.88 -24.44 28.53
N THR A 37 45.06 -25.23 27.83
CA THR A 37 44.40 -26.49 28.27
C THR A 37 42.97 -26.29 28.80
N GLY A 38 42.03 -26.89 28.07
CA GLY A 38 41.06 -27.85 28.61
C GLY A 38 39.75 -27.32 29.19
N GLY A 39 38.63 -27.77 28.62
CA GLY A 39 37.32 -27.69 29.28
C GLY A 39 36.12 -27.91 28.36
N ASN A 40 35.92 -29.13 27.86
CA ASN A 40 34.63 -29.57 27.31
C ASN A 40 33.64 -29.82 28.45
N ALA A 41 32.40 -29.36 28.32
CA ALA A 41 31.22 -30.06 28.82
C ALA A 41 29.98 -29.60 28.05
N ALA A 42 29.48 -30.49 27.19
CA ALA A 42 28.16 -30.40 26.59
C ALA A 42 27.13 -31.07 27.50
N GLY A 43 25.89 -30.57 27.47
CA GLY A 43 24.71 -31.40 27.65
C GLY A 43 23.71 -30.92 28.69
N ALA A 44 22.55 -30.44 28.23
CA ALA A 44 21.23 -30.89 28.70
C ALA A 44 20.12 -30.27 27.84
N ALA A 45 19.50 -31.07 26.97
CA ALA A 45 18.10 -30.89 26.60
C ALA A 45 17.47 -32.28 26.53
N LEU A 46 16.50 -32.50 27.42
CA LEU A 46 15.84 -33.75 27.72
C LEU A 46 14.38 -33.71 27.19
N SER A 47 14.09 -34.70 26.34
CA SER A 47 12.84 -35.45 26.08
C SER A 47 11.47 -34.77 25.93
N ALA A 48 10.76 -35.14 24.86
CA ALA A 48 9.65 -36.12 24.86
C ALA A 48 9.20 -36.37 23.39
N LEU A 49 9.43 -37.56 22.80
CA LEU A 49 8.51 -38.74 22.69
C LEU A 49 7.21 -38.39 21.94
N ASP A 50 6.81 -39.02 20.82
CA ASP A 50 6.82 -40.47 20.57
C ASP A 50 6.69 -40.88 19.06
N THR A 51 7.22 -42.08 18.79
CA THR A 51 6.96 -43.15 17.78
C THR A 51 6.67 -42.86 16.29
N ASP A 52 7.59 -43.26 15.40
CA ASP A 52 7.48 -44.57 14.70
C ASP A 52 8.75 -44.96 13.89
N ALA A 53 8.95 -46.27 13.74
CA ALA A 53 10.23 -46.96 13.54
C ALA A 53 10.83 -47.00 12.10
N LYS A 54 12.17 -47.03 12.00
CA LYS A 54 13.01 -48.16 11.48
C LYS A 54 14.54 -47.89 11.60
N PRO A 55 15.40 -48.91 11.78
CA PRO A 55 16.74 -48.77 12.34
C PRO A 55 17.88 -48.63 11.30
N LEU A 56 18.86 -47.77 11.60
CA LEU A 56 20.22 -47.84 11.02
C LEU A 56 21.19 -48.28 12.12
N GLN A 57 21.76 -49.46 11.95
CA GLN A 57 22.82 -50.00 12.78
C GLN A 57 24.17 -49.38 12.39
N HIS A 58 24.83 -48.85 13.40
CA HIS A 58 26.13 -48.22 13.40
C HIS A 58 27.24 -49.28 13.45
N MET A 59 28.22 -49.24 12.54
CA MET A 59 29.50 -49.91 12.77
C MET A 59 30.65 -49.20 12.03
N LEU A 60 31.53 -48.60 12.85
CA LEU A 60 33.00 -48.70 12.83
C LEU A 60 33.75 -48.26 11.55
N PHE A 61 34.71 -47.33 11.70
CA PHE A 61 36.13 -47.57 11.37
C PHE A 61 37.02 -46.45 11.92
N GLY A 62 38.13 -46.86 12.55
CA GLY A 62 39.20 -46.00 13.05
C GLY A 62 40.28 -45.67 12.01
N SER A 63 41.04 -44.62 12.33
CA SER A 63 42.42 -44.24 11.95
C SER A 63 43.18 -45.03 10.88
N THR A 64 43.91 -44.33 9.99
CA THR A 64 45.41 -44.37 9.86
C THR A 64 45.94 -43.55 8.66
N ALA A 65 47.09 -42.88 8.89
CA ALA A 65 48.20 -42.47 8.01
C ALA A 65 48.04 -41.50 6.82
N ARG A 66 48.57 -40.30 7.09
CA ARG A 66 49.50 -39.48 6.27
C ARG A 66 50.36 -40.29 5.29
N SER A 67 50.44 -39.85 4.04
CA SER A 67 51.51 -40.20 3.07
C SER A 67 51.81 -39.01 2.15
N SER A 68 53.05 -38.99 1.67
CA SER A 68 53.89 -37.86 1.29
C SER A 68 53.92 -37.51 -0.21
N ALA A 69 54.29 -36.24 -0.47
CA ALA A 69 55.12 -35.72 -1.57
C ALA A 69 54.62 -35.82 -3.04
N GLY A 70 54.61 -34.65 -3.69
CA GLY A 70 54.42 -34.50 -5.13
C GLY A 70 54.64 -33.05 -5.56
N THR A 71 55.88 -32.57 -5.46
CA THR A 71 56.35 -31.27 -5.93
C THR A 71 56.17 -31.15 -7.45
N GLN A 72 55.35 -30.20 -7.93
CA GLN A 72 55.59 -29.55 -9.23
C GLN A 72 55.26 -28.06 -9.11
N ALA A 73 56.32 -27.28 -8.96
CA ALA A 73 56.30 -25.84 -9.07
C ALA A 73 56.12 -25.44 -10.55
N SER A 74 55.32 -24.41 -10.79
CA SER A 74 55.41 -23.59 -12.00
C SER A 74 55.08 -22.16 -11.61
N PRO A 75 56.08 -21.33 -11.24
CA PRO A 75 55.87 -19.91 -11.04
C PRO A 75 55.84 -19.23 -12.41
N LEU A 76 54.67 -18.79 -12.88
CA LEU A 76 54.60 -17.87 -14.00
C LEU A 76 54.89 -16.45 -13.50
N PHE A 77 56.18 -16.12 -13.57
CA PHE A 77 56.80 -14.79 -13.67
C PHE A 77 56.66 -13.82 -12.49
N THR A 78 57.68 -13.82 -11.63
CA THR A 78 58.09 -12.68 -10.82
C THR A 78 59.02 -11.77 -11.63
N ARG A 79 58.70 -10.47 -11.71
CA ARG A 79 59.73 -9.42 -11.87
C ARG A 79 59.60 -8.43 -10.72
N SER A 80 60.35 -8.70 -9.65
CA SER A 80 60.75 -7.69 -8.68
C SER A 80 61.97 -6.97 -9.23
N ALA A 81 61.87 -5.66 -9.43
CA ALA A 81 63.03 -4.80 -9.68
C ALA A 81 63.24 -3.93 -8.44
N ASN A 82 64.06 -4.42 -7.50
CA ASN A 82 64.67 -3.56 -6.49
C ASN A 82 65.79 -2.78 -7.15
N VAL A 83 65.53 -1.54 -7.56
CA VAL A 83 66.58 -0.56 -7.80
C VAL A 83 66.75 0.25 -6.52
N SER A 84 67.78 -0.12 -5.76
CA SER A 84 68.34 0.72 -4.70
C SER A 84 69.10 1.88 -5.34
N GLY A 85 68.68 3.12 -5.05
CA GLY A 85 69.50 4.31 -5.29
C GLY A 85 68.71 5.56 -5.63
N GLY A 86 68.70 6.53 -4.71
CA GLY A 86 68.44 7.95 -5.00
C GLY A 86 67.06 8.48 -4.55
N GLY A 87 67.09 9.42 -3.60
CA GLY A 87 65.93 10.01 -2.95
C GLY A 87 65.00 10.84 -3.87
N ARG A 88 63.98 10.18 -4.41
CA ARG A 88 62.73 10.81 -4.88
C ARG A 88 61.53 9.99 -4.40
N PRO A 89 60.40 10.63 -4.04
CA PRO A 89 59.23 9.91 -3.52
C PRO A 89 58.67 8.97 -4.60
N THR A 90 58.71 7.68 -4.32
CA THR A 90 58.09 6.65 -5.16
C THR A 90 56.61 6.54 -4.79
N HIS A 91 55.72 6.77 -5.76
CA HIS A 91 54.32 6.38 -5.61
C HIS A 91 54.25 4.84 -5.66
N SER A 92 54.06 4.22 -4.50
CA SER A 92 53.77 2.78 -4.41
C SER A 92 52.33 2.56 -4.88
N VAL A 93 52.17 1.95 -6.06
CA VAL A 93 50.87 1.40 -6.47
C VAL A 93 50.75 0.02 -5.83
N SER A 94 49.97 -0.08 -4.75
CA SER A 94 49.59 -1.37 -4.19
C SER A 94 48.45 -1.96 -5.02
N ASN A 95 48.77 -2.91 -5.92
CA ASN A 95 47.77 -3.80 -6.48
C ASN A 95 47.41 -4.85 -5.43
N SER A 96 46.24 -4.71 -4.80
CA SER A 96 45.65 -5.75 -3.96
C SER A 96 45.17 -6.91 -4.83
N VAL A 97 46.00 -7.94 -4.99
CA VAL A 97 45.55 -9.24 -5.51
C VAL A 97 44.97 -10.02 -4.34
N VAL A 98 43.66 -10.28 -4.37
CA VAL A 98 43.01 -11.22 -3.45
C VAL A 98 43.49 -12.62 -3.85
N ALA A 99 44.36 -13.21 -3.03
CA ALA A 99 44.78 -14.60 -3.22
C ALA A 99 43.61 -15.52 -2.88
N LEU A 100 43.03 -16.17 -3.90
CA LEU A 100 42.03 -17.21 -3.73
C LEU A 100 42.69 -18.50 -3.20
N ALA A 101 42.04 -19.14 -2.23
CA ALA A 101 42.53 -20.38 -1.62
C ALA A 101 42.66 -21.50 -2.67
N PRO A 102 43.73 -22.33 -2.64
CA PRO A 102 43.92 -23.44 -3.56
C PRO A 102 42.78 -24.46 -3.38
N GLY A 103 42.04 -24.75 -4.46
CA GLY A 103 40.89 -25.66 -4.45
C GLY A 103 39.55 -24.99 -4.78
N SER A 104 39.51 -23.66 -4.83
CA SER A 104 38.37 -22.93 -5.42
C SER A 104 38.48 -22.92 -6.94
N HIS A 105 38.06 -23.99 -7.61
CA HIS A 105 37.65 -23.87 -9.00
C HIS A 105 36.41 -22.97 -9.01
N GLN A 106 36.62 -21.65 -9.06
CA GLN A 106 35.53 -20.73 -9.36
C GLN A 106 35.07 -21.09 -10.76
N ILE A 107 33.96 -21.83 -10.85
CA ILE A 107 33.30 -22.11 -12.11
C ILE A 107 33.06 -20.72 -12.73
N MET A 108 33.76 -20.42 -13.82
CA MET A 108 33.56 -19.13 -14.49
C MET A 108 32.24 -19.16 -15.27
N ILE A 109 31.91 -20.31 -15.84
CA ILE A 109 30.74 -20.56 -16.68
C ILE A 109 30.05 -21.85 -16.21
N GLY A 110 28.75 -21.77 -15.89
CA GLY A 110 27.94 -22.93 -15.48
C GLY A 110 27.08 -22.64 -14.24
N PRO A 111 26.33 -23.63 -13.71
CA PRO A 111 25.59 -23.46 -12.45
C PRO A 111 26.49 -23.00 -11.31
N GLY A 112 26.09 -21.94 -10.59
CA GLY A 112 26.90 -21.31 -9.54
C GLY A 112 28.12 -20.54 -10.06
N GLY A 113 28.23 -20.35 -11.37
CA GLY A 113 29.37 -19.71 -11.99
C GLY A 113 29.44 -18.20 -11.72
N TRP A 114 30.62 -17.69 -11.36
CA TRP A 114 30.75 -16.30 -10.87
C TRP A 114 30.65 -15.23 -11.97
N LEU A 115 30.95 -15.57 -13.24
CA LEU A 115 30.87 -14.64 -14.38
C LEU A 115 29.59 -14.88 -15.20
N ILE A 116 29.33 -16.14 -15.55
CA ILE A 116 28.16 -16.60 -16.30
C ILE A 116 27.57 -17.83 -15.60
N GLY A 117 26.40 -17.69 -15.00
CA GLY A 117 25.77 -18.79 -14.27
C GLY A 117 24.60 -18.33 -13.42
N ASN A 118 23.54 -19.13 -13.39
CA ASN A 118 22.49 -18.92 -12.38
C ASN A 118 23.06 -19.27 -11.00
N ALA A 119 22.64 -18.50 -10.00
CA ALA A 119 22.89 -18.81 -8.61
C ALA A 119 22.25 -20.15 -8.22
N VAL A 120 22.88 -20.86 -7.30
CA VAL A 120 22.43 -22.19 -6.84
C VAL A 120 22.21 -22.26 -5.33
N GLU A 121 22.72 -21.28 -4.59
CA GLU A 121 22.52 -21.16 -3.15
C GLU A 121 21.45 -20.10 -2.84
N PRO A 122 20.65 -20.27 -1.77
CA PRO A 122 19.61 -19.31 -1.45
C PRO A 122 20.15 -17.88 -1.25
N GLY A 123 19.48 -16.90 -1.86
CA GLY A 123 19.85 -15.49 -1.84
C GLY A 123 21.13 -15.12 -2.60
N GLN A 124 21.81 -16.09 -3.22
CA GLN A 124 23.03 -15.83 -3.97
C GLN A 124 22.71 -15.04 -5.25
N ASN A 125 23.54 -14.04 -5.55
CA ASN A 125 23.45 -13.32 -6.82
C ASN A 125 23.83 -14.24 -7.99
N GLY A 126 23.22 -14.02 -9.15
CA GLY A 126 23.67 -14.65 -10.40
C GLY A 126 25.11 -14.25 -10.74
N GLY A 127 25.68 -14.92 -11.73
CA GLY A 127 26.98 -14.58 -12.29
C GLY A 127 27.04 -13.10 -12.68
N LEU A 128 28.20 -12.48 -12.49
CA LEU A 128 28.43 -11.04 -12.61
C LEU A 128 27.82 -10.43 -13.89
N LEU A 129 27.95 -11.11 -15.03
CA LEU A 129 27.42 -10.64 -16.31
C LEU A 129 26.07 -11.26 -16.65
N ILE A 130 25.97 -12.57 -16.52
CA ILE A 130 24.80 -13.34 -16.95
C ILE A 130 24.45 -14.36 -15.88
N GLY A 131 23.19 -14.36 -15.46
CA GLY A 131 22.68 -15.33 -14.51
C GLY A 131 21.50 -14.79 -13.72
N ASN A 132 20.52 -15.64 -13.47
CA ASN A 132 19.47 -15.32 -12.51
C ASN A 132 20.03 -15.38 -11.09
N GLY A 133 19.59 -14.45 -10.25
CA GLY A 133 19.74 -14.57 -8.81
C GLY A 133 18.85 -15.69 -8.27
N ALA A 134 19.28 -16.30 -7.17
CA ALA A 134 18.55 -17.36 -6.51
C ALA A 134 17.52 -16.76 -5.55
N ASP A 135 16.41 -17.45 -5.39
CA ASP A 135 15.42 -17.11 -4.37
C ASP A 135 16.07 -17.17 -2.98
N GLY A 136 15.67 -16.26 -2.10
CA GLY A 136 16.11 -16.20 -0.73
C GLY A 136 15.69 -17.44 0.05
N GLY A 137 16.56 -17.92 0.93
CA GLY A 137 16.18 -18.88 1.96
C GLY A 137 15.34 -18.20 3.06
N PRO A 138 14.94 -18.95 4.10
CA PRO A 138 14.19 -18.37 5.21
C PRO A 138 14.81 -17.10 5.79
N GLY A 139 14.09 -15.97 5.70
CA GLY A 139 14.55 -14.67 6.18
C GLY A 139 15.73 -14.07 5.41
N GLN A 140 15.99 -14.51 4.18
CA GLN A 140 17.05 -13.95 3.31
C GLN A 140 16.46 -13.23 2.11
N ASP A 141 17.07 -12.10 1.73
CA ASP A 141 16.74 -11.40 0.49
C ASP A 141 17.02 -12.30 -0.73
N GLY A 142 16.26 -12.10 -1.80
CA GLY A 142 16.51 -12.72 -3.09
C GLY A 142 17.78 -12.17 -3.73
N GLY A 143 18.54 -13.05 -4.38
CA GLY A 143 19.76 -12.67 -5.08
C GLY A 143 19.47 -11.78 -6.30
N ASN A 144 20.37 -10.85 -6.61
CA ASN A 144 20.26 -10.04 -7.82
C ASN A 144 20.65 -10.87 -9.06
N GLY A 145 20.05 -10.55 -10.20
CA GLY A 145 20.48 -11.04 -11.50
C GLY A 145 21.81 -10.42 -11.95
N GLY A 146 22.43 -11.04 -12.96
CA GLY A 146 23.65 -10.55 -13.59
C GLY A 146 23.48 -9.19 -14.26
N LEU A 147 24.58 -8.46 -14.40
CA LEU A 147 24.59 -7.08 -14.90
C LEU A 147 23.96 -6.93 -16.29
N LEU A 148 24.13 -7.91 -17.18
CA LEU A 148 23.62 -7.86 -18.55
C LEU A 148 22.29 -8.60 -18.69
N PHE A 149 22.24 -9.85 -18.24
CA PHE A 149 21.05 -10.68 -18.32
C PHE A 149 20.84 -11.46 -17.03
N GLY A 150 19.65 -11.34 -16.45
CA GLY A 150 19.29 -12.12 -15.28
C GLY A 150 18.09 -11.54 -14.58
N ASN A 151 17.17 -12.42 -14.20
CA ASN A 151 16.12 -12.07 -13.27
C ASN A 151 16.68 -12.02 -11.85
N GLY A 152 16.11 -11.15 -11.01
CA GLY A 152 16.31 -11.27 -9.57
C GLY A 152 15.52 -12.45 -9.00
N GLY A 153 16.05 -13.06 -7.94
CA GLY A 153 15.34 -14.08 -7.17
C GLY A 153 14.31 -13.46 -6.24
N ASN A 154 13.32 -14.24 -5.83
CA ASN A 154 12.31 -13.82 -4.85
C ASN A 154 12.92 -13.70 -3.45
N GLY A 155 12.40 -12.80 -2.63
CA GLY A 155 12.72 -12.77 -1.20
C GLY A 155 12.18 -14.02 -0.51
N GLY A 156 12.96 -14.60 0.41
CA GLY A 156 12.52 -15.73 1.21
C GLY A 156 11.72 -15.31 2.43
N ASP A 157 10.70 -16.10 2.77
CA ASP A 157 9.83 -15.81 3.90
C ASP A 157 10.55 -16.03 5.24
N PRO A 158 10.42 -15.11 6.21
CA PRO A 158 11.02 -15.27 7.53
C PRO A 158 10.32 -16.36 8.35
N VAL A 159 11.10 -17.10 9.12
CA VAL A 159 10.59 -18.13 10.07
C VAL A 159 10.41 -17.61 11.50
N VAL A 160 10.89 -16.40 11.78
CA VAL A 160 10.83 -15.78 13.10
C VAL A 160 9.61 -14.87 13.18
N TYR A 161 8.82 -14.95 14.26
CA TYR A 161 7.67 -14.08 14.48
C TYR A 161 8.07 -12.60 14.54
N GLY A 162 7.27 -11.73 13.91
CA GLY A 162 7.50 -10.28 13.88
C GLY A 162 8.63 -9.85 12.94
N ALA A 163 9.31 -10.77 12.28
CA ALA A 163 10.29 -10.43 11.25
C ALA A 163 9.59 -10.01 9.95
N ASP A 164 10.11 -8.95 9.35
CA ASP A 164 9.66 -8.47 8.06
C ASP A 164 10.06 -9.44 6.94
N GLY A 165 9.25 -9.44 5.89
CA GLY A 165 9.52 -10.10 4.63
C GLY A 165 10.74 -9.49 3.97
N THR A 166 11.49 -10.35 3.31
CA THR A 166 12.75 -9.97 2.68
C THR A 166 12.54 -9.43 1.28
N LYS A 167 13.49 -8.66 0.77
CA LYS A 167 13.34 -8.01 -0.53
C LYS A 167 13.55 -9.01 -1.65
N GLY A 168 12.81 -8.83 -2.74
CA GLY A 168 13.14 -9.46 -4.01
C GLY A 168 14.43 -8.87 -4.60
N GLY A 169 15.21 -9.72 -5.27
CA GLY A 169 16.42 -9.34 -5.97
C GLY A 169 16.12 -8.46 -7.18
N ASN A 170 17.04 -7.56 -7.52
CA ASN A 170 16.93 -6.73 -8.71
C ASN A 170 17.46 -7.46 -9.95
N ALA A 171 16.93 -7.13 -11.12
CA ALA A 171 17.56 -7.45 -12.39
C ALA A 171 18.64 -6.42 -12.77
N GLY A 172 19.50 -6.79 -13.72
CA GLY A 172 20.54 -5.92 -14.30
C GLY A 172 20.03 -5.08 -15.48
N LEU A 173 20.64 -5.24 -16.66
CA LEU A 173 20.25 -4.52 -17.87
C LEU A 173 18.95 -5.09 -18.46
N PHE A 174 18.83 -6.42 -18.50
CA PHE A 174 17.66 -7.16 -18.92
C PHE A 174 17.26 -8.19 -17.87
N GLY A 175 15.96 -8.31 -17.61
CA GLY A 175 15.40 -9.30 -16.69
C GLY A 175 14.33 -8.69 -15.79
N ASN A 176 13.54 -9.53 -15.14
CA ASN A 176 12.52 -9.09 -14.20
C ASN A 176 13.06 -9.04 -12.77
N GLY A 177 12.57 -8.10 -11.97
CA GLY A 177 12.81 -8.12 -10.53
C GLY A 177 12.09 -9.28 -9.86
N GLY A 178 12.66 -9.82 -8.80
CA GLY A 178 12.03 -10.86 -7.98
C GLY A 178 10.93 -10.30 -7.09
N ALA A 179 9.98 -11.13 -6.68
CA ALA A 179 8.95 -10.73 -5.72
C ALA A 179 9.56 -10.53 -4.32
N GLY A 180 8.98 -9.65 -3.51
CA GLY A 180 9.30 -9.58 -2.09
C GLY A 180 8.71 -10.78 -1.33
N GLY A 181 9.40 -11.23 -0.29
CA GLY A 181 8.93 -12.27 0.62
C GLY A 181 7.78 -11.78 1.49
N LEU A 182 6.98 -12.71 2.00
CA LEU A 182 5.88 -12.43 2.91
C LEU A 182 6.42 -11.97 4.26
N GLY A 183 5.69 -11.09 4.95
CA GLY A 183 5.94 -10.81 6.36
C GLY A 183 5.56 -11.99 7.22
N SER A 184 6.40 -12.34 8.21
CA SER A 184 5.92 -13.21 9.29
C SER A 184 4.80 -12.48 10.03
N ARG A 185 4.10 -13.18 10.92
CA ARG A 185 3.07 -12.59 11.80
C ARG A 185 3.47 -11.17 12.23
N TRP A 186 2.60 -10.17 12.00
CA TRP A 186 2.83 -8.73 12.28
C TRP A 186 3.94 -8.01 11.48
N GLY A 187 4.87 -8.74 10.89
CA GLY A 187 5.98 -8.20 10.11
C GLY A 187 5.49 -7.66 8.76
N ALA A 188 6.13 -6.61 8.26
CA ALA A 188 5.82 -6.05 6.96
C ALA A 188 6.17 -7.03 5.84
N GLY A 189 5.52 -6.92 4.69
CA GLY A 189 5.90 -7.63 3.47
C GLY A 189 7.15 -7.02 2.83
N GLY A 190 7.96 -7.86 2.19
CA GLY A 190 9.17 -7.45 1.52
C GLY A 190 8.92 -6.62 0.27
N ALA A 191 9.80 -5.68 -0.05
CA ALA A 191 9.69 -4.94 -1.30
C ALA A 191 10.02 -5.83 -2.51
N GLY A 192 9.29 -5.63 -3.61
CA GLY A 192 9.61 -6.24 -4.90
C GLY A 192 10.89 -5.66 -5.50
N GLY A 193 11.67 -6.50 -6.17
CA GLY A 193 12.89 -6.12 -6.85
C GLY A 193 12.63 -5.28 -8.10
N ARG A 194 13.60 -4.45 -8.49
CA ARG A 194 13.51 -3.65 -9.72
C ARG A 194 13.69 -4.52 -10.96
N GLY A 195 12.90 -4.22 -11.98
CA GLY A 195 13.09 -4.76 -13.33
C GLY A 195 14.35 -4.20 -13.98
N GLY A 196 14.78 -4.84 -15.06
CA GLY A 196 15.98 -4.50 -15.79
C GLY A 196 15.95 -3.07 -16.34
N TRP A 197 17.11 -2.43 -16.41
CA TRP A 197 17.21 -1.03 -16.81
C TRP A 197 16.70 -0.78 -18.24
N ILE A 198 16.96 -1.68 -19.19
CA ILE A 198 16.41 -1.61 -20.55
C ILE A 198 15.03 -2.26 -20.60
N ALA A 199 14.94 -3.54 -20.26
CA ALA A 199 13.67 -4.24 -20.31
C ALA A 199 13.51 -5.21 -19.16
N GLY A 200 12.35 -5.13 -18.51
CA GLY A 200 12.04 -5.94 -17.35
C GLY A 200 10.91 -5.36 -16.54
N ASN A 201 10.04 -6.24 -16.07
CA ASN A 201 9.01 -5.88 -15.11
C ASN A 201 9.61 -5.77 -13.70
N GLY A 202 9.08 -4.86 -12.90
CA GLY A 202 9.33 -4.89 -11.47
C GLY A 202 8.66 -6.08 -10.80
N GLY A 203 9.26 -6.60 -9.74
CA GLY A 203 8.69 -7.68 -8.94
C GLY A 203 7.55 -7.19 -8.06
N ALA A 204 6.61 -8.07 -7.71
CA ALA A 204 5.54 -7.72 -6.78
C ALA A 204 6.08 -7.51 -5.35
N GLY A 205 5.43 -6.65 -4.57
CA GLY A 205 5.67 -6.57 -3.14
C GLY A 205 5.06 -7.78 -2.42
N GLY A 206 5.71 -8.22 -1.34
CA GLY A 206 5.23 -9.29 -0.49
C GLY A 206 4.06 -8.85 0.38
N GLN A 207 3.21 -9.80 0.77
CA GLN A 207 2.11 -9.53 1.69
C GLN A 207 2.63 -9.23 3.10
N GLY A 208 2.00 -8.30 3.81
CA GLY A 208 2.22 -8.11 5.24
C GLY A 208 1.66 -9.25 6.07
N GLY A 209 2.32 -9.57 7.18
CA GLY A 209 1.94 -10.70 8.02
C GLY A 209 0.63 -10.48 8.76
N ILE A 210 -0.20 -11.52 8.77
CA ILE A 210 -1.45 -11.53 9.54
C ILE A 210 -1.14 -11.58 11.02
N ASP A 211 -1.98 -10.96 11.82
CA ASP A 211 -2.01 -11.15 13.24
C ASP A 211 -3.36 -11.63 13.82
N LEU A 212 -3.30 -12.67 14.66
CA LEU A 212 -4.39 -13.14 15.51
C LEU A 212 -3.94 -13.37 16.98
N ILE A 213 -4.22 -12.45 17.91
CA ILE A 213 -3.75 -12.51 19.31
C ILE A 213 -4.84 -12.40 20.38
N HIS A 214 -4.53 -12.91 21.58
CA HIS A 214 -5.40 -12.91 22.75
C HIS A 214 -4.85 -12.12 23.95
N SER A 215 -3.66 -11.50 23.87
CA SER A 215 -2.96 -10.97 25.06
C SER A 215 -2.31 -9.60 24.87
N ARG A 216 -2.49 -8.97 23.71
CA ARG A 216 -2.03 -7.60 23.40
C ARG A 216 -2.83 -7.01 22.24
N THR A 217 -2.55 -5.77 21.90
CA THR A 217 -3.00 -5.11 20.67
C THR A 217 -2.61 -5.92 19.43
N ALA A 218 -3.57 -6.11 18.51
CA ALA A 218 -3.39 -6.79 17.23
C ALA A 218 -2.94 -5.80 16.13
N THR A 219 -2.01 -6.17 15.26
CA THR A 219 -1.41 -5.27 14.25
C THR A 219 -0.98 -6.07 13.03
N GLY A 220 -1.68 -5.88 11.93
CA GLY A 220 -1.31 -6.47 10.66
C GLY A 220 -0.04 -5.82 10.12
N GLY A 221 0.82 -6.63 9.51
CA GLY A 221 2.00 -6.12 8.82
C GLY A 221 1.61 -5.29 7.60
N VAL A 222 2.36 -4.24 7.29
CA VAL A 222 2.16 -3.45 6.07
C VAL A 222 2.58 -4.27 4.85
N GLY A 223 1.84 -4.18 3.73
CA GLY A 223 2.22 -4.80 2.47
C GLY A 223 3.47 -4.15 1.84
N GLY A 224 4.32 -4.98 1.22
CA GLY A 224 5.54 -4.52 0.57
C GLY A 224 5.27 -3.68 -0.67
N ALA A 225 6.13 -2.72 -0.97
CA ALA A 225 6.02 -1.95 -2.20
C ALA A 225 6.37 -2.80 -3.43
N GLY A 226 5.67 -2.57 -4.54
CA GLY A 226 5.99 -3.15 -5.84
C GLY A 226 7.28 -2.55 -6.42
N GLY A 227 8.05 -3.39 -7.10
CA GLY A 227 9.27 -3.03 -7.80
C GLY A 227 8.99 -2.15 -9.01
N ARG A 228 9.91 -1.24 -9.33
CA ARG A 228 9.80 -0.38 -10.52
C ARG A 228 10.40 -1.07 -11.75
N ALA A 229 9.85 -0.80 -12.93
CA ALA A 229 10.48 -1.15 -14.21
C ALA A 229 11.50 -0.08 -14.65
N GLY A 230 12.34 -0.42 -15.63
CA GLY A 230 13.35 0.46 -16.23
C GLY A 230 12.80 1.27 -17.42
N LEU A 231 13.36 1.08 -18.61
CA LEU A 231 12.94 1.77 -19.84
C LEU A 231 11.65 1.16 -20.42
N PHE A 232 11.59 -0.17 -20.46
CA PHE A 232 10.43 -0.95 -20.89
C PHE A 232 10.03 -1.97 -19.81
N GLY A 233 8.73 -2.13 -19.59
CA GLY A 233 8.19 -3.11 -18.66
C GLY A 233 7.15 -2.51 -17.73
N ASN A 234 6.39 -3.37 -17.07
CA ASN A 234 5.37 -2.94 -16.11
C ASN A 234 5.96 -2.84 -14.70
N GLY A 235 5.46 -1.91 -13.91
CA GLY A 235 5.71 -1.89 -12.47
C GLY A 235 5.10 -3.12 -11.81
N GLY A 236 5.72 -3.60 -10.74
CA GLY A 236 5.18 -4.67 -9.92
C GLY A 236 4.02 -4.19 -9.06
N ALA A 237 3.07 -5.05 -8.77
CA ALA A 237 1.99 -4.73 -7.84
C ALA A 237 2.53 -4.54 -6.41
N GLY A 238 1.87 -3.68 -5.63
CA GLY A 238 2.07 -3.62 -4.18
C GLY A 238 1.49 -4.85 -3.49
N GLY A 239 2.12 -5.29 -2.41
CA GLY A 239 1.64 -6.39 -1.59
C GLY A 239 0.44 -5.98 -0.76
N ALA A 240 -0.46 -6.93 -0.47
CA ALA A 240 -1.57 -6.66 0.44
C ALA A 240 -1.07 -6.47 1.89
N GLY A 241 -1.78 -5.66 2.67
CA GLY A 241 -1.58 -5.57 4.10
C GLY A 241 -2.05 -6.83 4.84
N GLY A 242 -1.47 -7.10 6.00
CA GLY A 242 -1.87 -8.19 6.87
C GLY A 242 -3.14 -7.85 7.64
N ALA A 243 -4.02 -8.82 7.85
CA ALA A 243 -5.18 -8.64 8.73
C ALA A 243 -4.76 -8.64 10.20
N ALA A 244 -5.61 -8.09 11.08
CA ALA A 244 -5.41 -8.09 12.53
C ALA A 244 -6.68 -8.55 13.27
N THR A 245 -6.51 -9.36 14.31
CA THR A 245 -7.61 -9.77 15.19
C THR A 245 -7.19 -9.83 16.65
N ALA A 246 -7.84 -9.05 17.52
CA ALA A 246 -7.69 -9.10 18.98
C ALA A 246 -8.90 -9.76 19.66
N TRP A 247 -8.65 -10.84 20.41
CA TRP A 247 -9.71 -11.67 21.02
C TRP A 247 -10.05 -11.33 22.49
N SER A 248 -9.20 -10.56 23.17
CA SER A 248 -9.34 -10.27 24.61
C SER A 248 -9.68 -8.82 24.91
N ALA A 249 -10.34 -8.62 26.07
CA ALA A 249 -10.77 -7.30 26.54
C ALA A 249 -9.59 -6.34 26.71
N GLY A 250 -9.78 -5.09 26.25
CA GLY A 250 -8.83 -3.99 26.47
C GLY A 250 -7.72 -3.84 25.43
N PHE A 251 -7.78 -4.57 24.31
CA PHE A 251 -6.76 -4.49 23.26
C PHE A 251 -7.34 -4.12 21.89
N ASP A 252 -6.78 -3.05 21.32
CA ASP A 252 -7.16 -2.58 19.98
C ASP A 252 -6.67 -3.52 18.88
N SER A 253 -7.18 -3.35 17.67
CA SER A 253 -6.72 -4.03 16.45
C SER A 253 -6.45 -3.03 15.35
N TYR A 254 -5.37 -3.23 14.59
CA TYR A 254 -4.95 -2.36 13.49
C TYR A 254 -4.66 -3.20 12.25
N GLY A 255 -5.38 -2.98 11.16
CA GLY A 255 -5.06 -3.60 9.88
C GLY A 255 -3.70 -3.14 9.36
N GLY A 256 -3.06 -3.95 8.51
CA GLY A 256 -1.86 -3.55 7.80
C GLY A 256 -2.19 -2.70 6.58
N ALA A 257 -1.48 -1.60 6.32
CA ALA A 257 -1.68 -0.84 5.09
C ALA A 257 -1.30 -1.65 3.84
N GLY A 258 -1.96 -1.38 2.71
CA GLY A 258 -1.56 -1.95 1.42
C GLY A 258 -0.28 -1.32 0.88
N GLY A 259 0.57 -2.11 0.23
CA GLY A 259 1.80 -1.64 -0.38
C GLY A 259 1.56 -0.80 -1.64
N ALA A 260 2.40 0.19 -1.91
CA ALA A 260 2.28 0.98 -3.15
C ALA A 260 2.69 0.15 -4.38
N GLY A 261 2.00 0.35 -5.50
CA GLY A 261 2.37 -0.20 -6.80
C GLY A 261 3.65 0.44 -7.38
N GLY A 262 4.42 -0.35 -8.09
CA GLY A 262 5.65 0.07 -8.75
C GLY A 262 5.38 0.94 -9.99
N ALA A 263 6.29 1.86 -10.29
CA ALA A 263 6.22 2.63 -11.53
C ALA A 263 6.48 1.74 -12.75
N GLY A 264 5.71 1.97 -13.82
CA GLY A 264 5.95 1.39 -15.13
C GLY A 264 7.20 1.96 -15.81
N GLY A 265 7.60 1.32 -16.89
CA GLY A 265 8.77 1.69 -17.68
C GLY A 265 8.65 3.11 -18.26
N LEU A 266 9.80 3.78 -18.39
CA LEU A 266 9.84 5.18 -18.84
C LEU A 266 9.27 5.39 -20.24
N ILE A 267 9.45 4.45 -21.18
CA ILE A 267 8.90 4.56 -22.55
C ILE A 267 7.57 3.81 -22.65
N VAL A 268 7.56 2.50 -22.39
CA VAL A 268 6.34 1.69 -22.42
C VAL A 268 6.26 0.86 -21.16
N GLY A 269 5.17 1.02 -20.43
CA GLY A 269 4.94 0.26 -19.22
C GLY A 269 3.73 0.75 -18.46
N ARG A 270 2.92 -0.20 -17.98
CA ARG A 270 1.87 0.12 -17.02
C ARG A 270 2.46 0.29 -15.63
N GLY A 271 1.89 1.19 -14.85
CA GLY A 271 2.12 1.17 -13.40
C GLY A 271 1.54 -0.09 -12.78
N GLY A 272 2.14 -0.57 -11.70
CA GLY A 272 1.62 -1.67 -10.92
C GLY A 272 0.45 -1.21 -10.05
N ASP A 273 -0.51 -2.10 -9.78
CA ASP A 273 -1.62 -1.80 -8.87
C ASP A 273 -1.12 -1.67 -7.43
N GLY A 274 -1.78 -0.83 -6.63
CA GLY A 274 -1.59 -0.76 -5.20
C GLY A 274 -2.19 -1.97 -4.49
N GLY A 275 -1.58 -2.38 -3.39
CA GLY A 275 -2.04 -3.47 -2.56
C GLY A 275 -3.30 -3.09 -1.77
N ILE A 276 -4.17 -4.07 -1.55
CA ILE A 276 -5.34 -3.91 -0.66
C ILE A 276 -4.85 -3.90 0.79
N ALA A 277 -5.44 -3.06 1.64
CA ALA A 277 -5.12 -3.06 3.07
C ALA A 277 -5.74 -4.26 3.79
N GLY A 278 -5.18 -4.62 4.94
CA GLY A 278 -5.69 -5.68 5.79
C GLY A 278 -6.85 -5.21 6.66
N ASP A 279 -7.78 -6.12 6.91
CA ASP A 279 -8.91 -5.89 7.80
C ASP A 279 -8.50 -5.97 9.27
N SER A 280 -9.30 -5.36 10.14
CA SER A 280 -9.09 -5.30 11.58
C SER A 280 -10.34 -5.72 12.33
N THR A 281 -10.20 -6.61 13.31
CA THR A 281 -11.31 -7.07 14.14
C THR A 281 -10.92 -7.11 15.62
N SER A 282 -11.60 -6.32 16.45
CA SER A 282 -11.47 -6.40 17.92
C SER A 282 -12.77 -6.88 18.54
N MET A 283 -12.69 -7.97 19.31
CA MET A 283 -13.87 -8.57 19.94
C MET A 283 -14.37 -7.86 21.19
N LYS A 284 -13.62 -6.89 21.73
CA LYS A 284 -13.93 -6.21 23.00
C LYS A 284 -13.31 -4.80 23.16
N ALA A 285 -12.68 -4.23 22.13
CA ALA A 285 -12.07 -2.88 22.16
C ALA A 285 -12.21 -2.19 20.78
N ASN A 286 -11.25 -1.32 20.41
CA ASN A 286 -11.30 -0.58 19.14
C ASN A 286 -10.70 -1.37 17.97
N ALA A 287 -11.19 -1.14 16.77
CA ALA A 287 -10.63 -1.73 15.55
C ALA A 287 -10.47 -0.68 14.44
N PHE A 288 -9.23 -0.49 14.02
CA PHE A 288 -8.85 0.45 12.99
C PHE A 288 -8.51 -0.33 11.73
N GLY A 289 -9.24 -0.07 10.64
CA GLY A 289 -8.87 -0.51 9.30
C GLY A 289 -7.52 0.08 8.87
N ALA A 290 -7.17 -0.08 7.61
CA ALA A 290 -5.91 0.44 7.09
C ALA A 290 -6.07 1.02 5.69
N THR A 291 -5.20 1.96 5.31
CA THR A 291 -5.27 2.61 4.00
C THR A 291 -4.87 1.65 2.88
N GLY A 292 -5.59 1.71 1.75
CA GLY A 292 -5.19 1.02 0.55
C GLY A 292 -3.92 1.60 -0.08
N GLY A 293 -3.13 0.77 -0.76
CA GLY A 293 -1.90 1.19 -1.43
C GLY A 293 -2.17 2.05 -2.66
N ALA A 294 -1.35 3.07 -2.92
CA ALA A 294 -1.46 3.85 -4.14
C ALA A 294 -1.03 3.03 -5.38
N GLY A 295 -1.71 3.25 -6.51
CA GLY A 295 -1.32 2.71 -7.81
C GLY A 295 -0.05 3.37 -8.35
N GLY A 296 0.75 2.61 -9.08
CA GLY A 296 1.96 3.08 -9.73
C GLY A 296 1.64 3.94 -10.95
N ARG A 297 2.48 4.94 -11.23
CA ARG A 297 2.39 5.74 -12.47
C ARG A 297 3.00 5.02 -13.68
N ALA A 298 2.51 5.32 -14.87
CA ALA A 298 3.17 4.98 -16.13
C ALA A 298 4.20 6.06 -16.55
N GLY A 299 5.01 5.73 -17.57
CA GLY A 299 6.01 6.65 -18.17
C GLY A 299 5.44 7.46 -19.35
N LEU A 300 5.97 7.23 -20.55
CA LEU A 300 5.54 7.91 -21.77
C LEU A 300 4.25 7.31 -22.34
N PHE A 301 4.21 5.98 -22.42
CA PHE A 301 3.06 5.18 -22.80
C PHE A 301 2.73 4.13 -21.74
N GLY A 302 1.44 3.95 -21.47
CA GLY A 302 0.95 2.93 -20.54
C GLY A 302 -0.12 3.47 -19.60
N ALA A 303 -0.95 2.58 -19.09
CA ALA A 303 -1.94 2.93 -18.08
C ALA A 303 -1.30 3.05 -16.69
N GLY A 304 -1.79 3.96 -15.87
CA GLY A 304 -1.49 3.93 -14.43
C GLY A 304 -2.10 2.70 -13.77
N GLY A 305 -1.52 2.26 -12.67
CA GLY A 305 -2.05 1.18 -11.84
C GLY A 305 -3.23 1.67 -11.00
N ASN A 306 -4.15 0.77 -10.66
CA ASN A 306 -5.25 1.09 -9.77
C ASN A 306 -4.76 1.26 -8.33
N GLY A 307 -5.45 2.07 -7.54
CA GLY A 307 -5.29 2.10 -6.09
C GLY A 307 -5.90 0.85 -5.44
N GLY A 308 -5.33 0.42 -4.33
CA GLY A 308 -5.86 -0.66 -3.51
C GLY A 308 -7.01 -0.18 -2.63
N ALA A 309 -7.94 -1.08 -2.31
CA ALA A 309 -8.99 -0.77 -1.34
C ALA A 309 -8.43 -0.66 0.09
N ALA A 310 -9.07 0.14 0.92
CA ALA A 310 -8.80 0.17 2.35
C ALA A 310 -9.43 -1.04 3.08
N GLY A 311 -8.88 -1.33 4.25
CA GLY A 311 -9.32 -2.42 5.12
C GLY A 311 -10.52 -2.03 5.98
N LEU A 312 -11.33 -3.03 6.31
CA LEU A 312 -12.50 -2.92 7.17
C LEU A 312 -12.10 -2.82 8.65
N GLY A 313 -12.73 -1.91 9.39
CA GLY A 313 -12.64 -1.85 10.85
C GLY A 313 -13.86 -2.49 11.53
N LYS A 314 -13.65 -3.53 12.34
CA LYS A 314 -14.71 -4.21 13.11
C LYS A 314 -14.47 -4.17 14.62
N GLY A 315 -15.11 -3.25 15.34
CA GLY A 315 -14.85 -3.01 16.77
C GLY A 315 -16.13 -2.98 17.63
N ILE A 316 -15.99 -3.22 18.93
CA ILE A 316 -17.09 -3.10 19.90
C ILE A 316 -17.08 -1.75 20.62
N LEU A 317 -15.95 -1.07 20.77
CA LEU A 317 -15.90 0.25 21.43
C LEU A 317 -15.90 1.41 20.42
N SER A 318 -15.02 1.32 19.42
CA SER A 318 -14.93 2.27 18.31
C SER A 318 -14.34 1.53 17.10
N ALA A 319 -14.74 1.93 15.90
CA ALA A 319 -14.08 1.49 14.69
C ALA A 319 -13.78 2.72 13.82
N ALA A 320 -12.57 2.78 13.26
CA ALA A 320 -12.25 3.76 12.23
C ALA A 320 -11.84 3.01 10.97
N ALA A 321 -12.32 3.51 9.84
CA ALA A 321 -11.92 3.01 8.55
C ALA A 321 -11.06 4.05 7.86
N GLU A 322 -10.27 3.57 6.92
CA GLU A 322 -9.22 4.35 6.30
C GLU A 322 -9.48 4.55 4.82
N ASP A 323 -8.77 5.49 4.21
CA ASP A 323 -8.99 5.87 2.83
C ASP A 323 -8.47 4.80 1.84
N GLY A 324 -9.21 4.65 0.74
CA GLY A 324 -8.77 3.89 -0.42
C GLY A 324 -7.54 4.53 -1.08
N GLY A 325 -6.70 3.70 -1.71
CA GLY A 325 -5.51 4.17 -2.42
C GLY A 325 -5.86 4.99 -3.66
N ARG A 326 -5.07 6.01 -3.97
CA ARG A 326 -5.21 6.75 -5.24
C ARG A 326 -4.80 5.88 -6.42
N GLY A 327 -5.48 6.05 -7.55
CA GLY A 327 -5.04 5.52 -8.84
C GLY A 327 -3.78 6.23 -9.34
N GLY A 328 -2.93 5.51 -10.05
CA GLY A 328 -1.71 6.04 -10.66
C GLY A 328 -2.00 6.80 -11.94
N ASP A 329 -1.15 7.77 -12.27
CA ASP A 329 -1.25 8.53 -13.51
C ASP A 329 -0.88 7.65 -14.73
N GLY A 330 -1.63 7.84 -15.82
CA GLY A 330 -1.35 7.29 -17.13
C GLY A 330 -0.17 7.98 -17.82
N GLY A 331 0.27 7.40 -18.93
CA GLY A 331 1.45 7.87 -19.65
C GLY A 331 1.31 9.29 -20.20
N LEU A 332 2.44 10.00 -20.28
CA LEU A 332 2.48 11.40 -20.72
C LEU A 332 1.91 11.60 -22.13
N ILE A 333 2.17 10.68 -23.07
CA ILE A 333 1.61 10.77 -24.44
C ILE A 333 0.33 9.96 -24.56
N GLY A 334 0.33 8.72 -24.07
CA GLY A 334 -0.79 7.81 -24.28
C GLY A 334 -0.97 6.81 -23.15
N GLY A 335 -2.12 6.87 -22.49
CA GLY A 335 -2.48 5.94 -21.44
C GLY A 335 -3.58 6.48 -20.55
N SER A 336 -4.42 5.59 -20.03
CA SER A 336 -5.43 5.99 -19.05
C SER A 336 -4.83 6.09 -17.65
N GLY A 337 -5.37 6.96 -16.82
CA GLY A 337 -5.16 6.88 -15.39
C GLY A 337 -5.73 5.59 -14.81
N GLY A 338 -5.17 5.11 -13.70
CA GLY A 338 -5.71 4.01 -12.92
C GLY A 338 -6.90 4.46 -12.07
N ASN A 339 -7.79 3.54 -11.72
CA ASN A 339 -8.90 3.84 -10.83
C ASN A 339 -8.42 4.03 -9.39
N GLY A 340 -9.11 4.84 -8.60
CA GLY A 340 -8.95 4.87 -7.16
C GLY A 340 -9.51 3.60 -6.49
N GLY A 341 -9.00 3.27 -5.32
CA GLY A 341 -9.48 2.17 -4.49
C GLY A 341 -10.65 2.60 -3.62
N ASN A 342 -11.47 1.64 -3.20
CA ASN A 342 -12.61 1.93 -2.32
C ASN A 342 -12.14 2.27 -0.90
N GLY A 343 -12.87 3.16 -0.23
CA GLY A 343 -12.68 3.48 1.17
C GLY A 343 -13.09 2.32 2.08
N GLY A 344 -12.48 2.26 3.27
CA GLY A 344 -12.73 1.19 4.22
C GLY A 344 -14.14 1.29 4.80
N ALA A 345 -14.81 0.15 4.94
CA ALA A 345 -16.09 0.10 5.63
C ALA A 345 -15.91 -0.03 7.15
N LEU A 346 -16.98 0.23 7.89
CA LEU A 346 -17.09 0.05 9.32
C LEU A 346 -18.19 -0.96 9.66
N ASP A 347 -17.91 -1.84 10.61
CA ASP A 347 -18.87 -2.78 11.20
C ASP A 347 -18.75 -2.67 12.72
N GLY A 348 -19.47 -1.70 13.31
CA GLY A 348 -19.41 -1.39 14.73
C GLY A 348 -20.59 -1.95 15.52
N ILE A 349 -20.32 -2.86 16.46
CA ILE A 349 -21.33 -3.56 17.29
C ILE A 349 -21.50 -2.86 18.67
N GLY A 350 -20.94 -1.66 18.84
CA GLY A 350 -20.81 -0.98 20.13
C GLY A 350 -22.01 -0.17 20.58
N THR A 351 -22.38 -0.26 21.86
CA THR A 351 -23.40 0.59 22.50
C THR A 351 -22.82 1.87 23.11
N ASN A 352 -21.61 2.29 22.74
CA ASN A 352 -20.96 3.46 23.34
C ASN A 352 -21.45 4.74 22.64
N PRO A 353 -22.21 5.62 23.32
CA PRO A 353 -22.76 6.82 22.70
C PRO A 353 -21.69 7.88 22.36
N ASP A 354 -20.47 7.76 22.91
CA ASP A 354 -19.37 8.69 22.64
C ASP A 354 -18.49 8.26 21.44
N ALA A 355 -18.79 7.12 20.81
CA ALA A 355 -18.04 6.66 19.64
C ALA A 355 -18.29 7.57 18.43
N VAL A 356 -17.22 7.90 17.70
CA VAL A 356 -17.29 8.60 16.41
C VAL A 356 -16.74 7.66 15.34
N ALA A 357 -17.58 7.23 14.40
CA ALA A 357 -17.19 6.31 13.35
C ALA A 357 -17.42 6.92 11.97
N VAL A 358 -16.34 7.32 11.32
CA VAL A 358 -16.34 7.83 9.94
C VAL A 358 -15.79 6.72 9.05
N ALA A 359 -16.59 6.31 8.07
CA ALA A 359 -16.14 5.34 7.09
C ALA A 359 -15.10 5.98 6.14
N GLY A 360 -14.19 5.16 5.62
CA GLY A 360 -13.06 5.65 4.85
C GLY A 360 -13.49 6.25 3.52
N ARG A 361 -12.77 7.25 3.00
CA ARG A 361 -13.08 7.83 1.69
C ARG A 361 -12.57 6.97 0.55
N GLY A 362 -13.25 7.03 -0.59
CA GLY A 362 -12.73 6.49 -1.83
C GLY A 362 -11.48 7.23 -2.30
N GLY A 363 -10.55 6.50 -2.90
CA GLY A 363 -9.35 7.08 -3.50
C GLY A 363 -9.65 7.81 -4.80
N ASP A 364 -8.89 8.86 -5.09
CA ASP A 364 -9.01 9.59 -6.37
C ASP A 364 -8.53 8.73 -7.55
N GLY A 365 -9.17 8.88 -8.70
CA GLY A 365 -8.70 8.34 -9.97
C GLY A 365 -7.47 9.06 -10.51
N GLY A 366 -6.56 8.31 -11.13
CA GLY A 366 -5.36 8.84 -11.77
C GLY A 366 -5.67 9.65 -13.03
N ARG A 367 -4.79 10.59 -13.37
CA ARG A 367 -4.97 11.44 -14.57
C ARG A 367 -4.38 10.77 -15.81
N ALA A 368 -4.88 11.13 -16.99
CA ALA A 368 -4.21 10.86 -18.25
C ALA A 368 -3.33 12.04 -18.69
N GLY A 369 -2.34 11.80 -19.55
CA GLY A 369 -1.44 12.81 -20.11
C GLY A 369 -2.02 13.55 -21.33
N LEU A 370 -1.45 13.33 -22.51
CA LEU A 370 -1.89 13.97 -23.75
C LEU A 370 -3.12 13.30 -24.36
N LEU A 371 -3.12 11.96 -24.36
CA LEU A 371 -4.18 11.10 -24.85
C LEU A 371 -4.53 10.05 -23.79
N GLY A 372 -5.82 9.76 -23.64
CA GLY A 372 -6.28 8.71 -22.72
C GLY A 372 -7.43 9.17 -21.83
N ARG A 373 -8.00 8.24 -21.09
CA ARG A 373 -9.10 8.54 -20.15
C ARG A 373 -8.56 8.72 -18.74
N GLY A 374 -9.15 9.63 -17.98
CA GLY A 374 -8.92 9.63 -16.54
C GLY A 374 -9.45 8.35 -15.90
N GLY A 375 -8.84 7.94 -14.79
CA GLY A 375 -9.33 6.83 -13.97
C GLY A 375 -10.56 7.24 -13.18
N ASN A 376 -11.42 6.28 -12.83
CA ASN A 376 -12.57 6.56 -11.97
C ASN A 376 -12.12 6.75 -10.52
N GLY A 377 -12.85 7.56 -9.75
CA GLY A 377 -12.72 7.58 -8.29
C GLY A 377 -13.25 6.30 -7.67
N GLY A 378 -12.71 5.92 -6.51
CA GLY A 378 -13.20 4.81 -5.71
C GLY A 378 -14.45 5.19 -4.92
N SER A 379 -15.28 4.21 -4.56
CA SER A 379 -16.44 4.48 -3.70
C SER A 379 -16.01 4.78 -2.27
N GLY A 380 -16.77 5.61 -1.57
CA GLY A 380 -16.66 5.77 -0.13
C GLY A 380 -17.06 4.49 0.62
N GLY A 381 -16.53 4.32 1.83
CA GLY A 381 -16.84 3.20 2.70
C GLY A 381 -18.23 3.34 3.33
N ALA A 382 -18.92 2.22 3.51
CA ALA A 382 -20.16 2.19 4.27
C ALA A 382 -19.87 2.06 5.77
N GLY A 383 -20.74 2.64 6.61
CA GLY A 383 -20.65 2.48 8.06
C GLY A 383 -21.92 1.96 8.70
N GLN A 384 -21.76 1.20 9.79
CA GLN A 384 -22.84 0.77 10.66
C GLN A 384 -22.43 0.94 12.12
N LEU A 385 -23.27 1.59 12.94
CA LEU A 385 -23.09 1.67 14.40
C LEU A 385 -24.38 1.33 15.16
N ALA A 386 -24.21 0.78 16.36
CA ALA A 386 -25.32 0.59 17.29
C ALA A 386 -25.59 1.81 18.21
N ALA A 387 -24.58 2.66 18.47
CA ALA A 387 -24.70 3.96 19.15
C ALA A 387 -23.47 4.85 18.86
N GLY A 388 -23.62 6.18 18.89
CA GLY A 388 -22.56 7.17 18.63
C GLY A 388 -22.67 7.88 17.28
N ILE A 389 -21.87 8.91 17.00
CA ILE A 389 -21.93 9.72 15.76
C ILE A 389 -21.25 8.97 14.63
N GLY A 390 -21.84 8.91 13.43
CA GLY A 390 -21.06 8.49 12.28
C GLY A 390 -21.53 8.95 10.93
N ALA A 391 -20.65 8.75 9.97
CA ALA A 391 -20.81 9.21 8.61
C ALA A 391 -20.28 8.18 7.62
N GLY A 392 -20.98 8.07 6.49
CA GLY A 392 -20.48 7.34 5.33
C GLY A 392 -19.27 8.06 4.73
N GLY A 393 -18.36 7.29 4.12
CA GLY A 393 -17.16 7.87 3.51
C GLY A 393 -17.50 8.61 2.23
N ASP A 394 -16.83 9.72 1.94
CA ASP A 394 -16.98 10.39 0.64
C ASP A 394 -16.43 9.51 -0.50
N GLY A 395 -17.03 9.58 -1.68
CA GLY A 395 -16.49 9.02 -2.91
C GLY A 395 -15.28 9.81 -3.41
N GLY A 396 -14.34 9.12 -4.06
CA GLY A 396 -13.14 9.74 -4.63
C GLY A 396 -13.42 10.49 -5.92
N ASP A 397 -12.62 11.51 -6.23
CA ASP A 397 -12.79 12.26 -7.47
C ASP A 397 -12.30 11.45 -8.68
N GLY A 398 -13.00 11.59 -9.81
CA GLY A 398 -12.57 11.06 -11.10
C GLY A 398 -11.37 11.82 -11.66
N GLY A 399 -10.44 11.10 -12.27
CA GLY A 399 -9.25 11.66 -12.89
C GLY A 399 -9.56 12.43 -14.17
N ASN A 400 -8.72 13.42 -14.50
CA ASN A 400 -8.85 14.15 -15.76
C ASN A 400 -8.44 13.30 -16.96
N GLY A 401 -9.18 13.44 -18.06
CA GLY A 401 -8.84 12.89 -19.37
C GLY A 401 -7.67 13.61 -20.03
N GLY A 402 -7.11 12.99 -21.06
CA GLY A 402 -5.93 13.51 -21.76
C GLY A 402 -6.21 14.83 -22.48
N LEU A 403 -5.21 15.72 -22.48
CA LEU A 403 -5.35 17.12 -22.92
C LEU A 403 -5.95 17.31 -24.32
N ILE A 404 -5.58 16.49 -25.31
CA ILE A 404 -6.09 16.61 -26.70
C ILE A 404 -7.34 15.75 -26.89
N ARG A 405 -7.26 14.48 -26.49
CA ARG A 405 -8.34 13.50 -26.64
C ARG A 405 -8.40 12.61 -25.40
N GLY A 406 -9.51 12.72 -24.67
CA GLY A 406 -9.69 11.97 -23.46
C GLY A 406 -10.96 12.33 -22.73
N SER A 407 -11.69 11.32 -22.26
CA SER A 407 -12.78 11.54 -21.31
C SER A 407 -12.24 11.61 -19.89
N GLY A 408 -12.86 12.43 -19.05
CA GLY A 408 -12.66 12.34 -17.61
C GLY A 408 -13.18 11.01 -17.05
N GLY A 409 -12.64 10.62 -15.90
CA GLY A 409 -13.13 9.50 -15.12
C GLY A 409 -14.39 9.86 -14.33
N VAL A 410 -15.21 8.87 -14.02
CA VAL A 410 -16.42 9.05 -13.20
C VAL A 410 -16.00 9.24 -11.73
N GLY A 411 -16.70 10.12 -11.00
CA GLY A 411 -16.52 10.25 -9.55
C GLY A 411 -17.09 9.05 -8.80
N GLY A 412 -16.48 8.67 -7.69
CA GLY A 412 -16.96 7.56 -6.87
C GLY A 412 -18.24 7.90 -6.12
N ASP A 413 -19.10 6.91 -5.88
CA ASP A 413 -20.28 7.11 -5.03
C ASP A 413 -19.86 7.27 -3.55
N GLY A 414 -20.59 8.10 -2.82
CA GLY A 414 -20.48 8.22 -1.36
C GLY A 414 -21.03 6.98 -0.67
N GLY A 415 -20.44 6.65 0.48
CA GLY A 415 -20.84 5.51 1.30
C GLY A 415 -22.10 5.77 2.08
N SER A 416 -22.92 4.74 2.25
CA SER A 416 -24.10 4.81 3.11
C SER A 416 -23.74 4.62 4.58
N TYR A 417 -24.61 5.09 5.47
CA TYR A 417 -24.48 4.90 6.90
C TYR A 417 -25.83 4.48 7.53
N ASP A 418 -25.80 3.49 8.43
CA ASP A 418 -26.97 2.93 9.13
C ASP A 418 -26.76 2.84 10.66
N GLY A 419 -27.58 3.56 11.42
CA GLY A 419 -27.55 3.64 12.89
C GLY A 419 -28.77 3.03 13.60
N VAL A 420 -28.53 2.23 14.64
CA VAL A 420 -29.61 1.47 15.32
C VAL A 420 -30.21 2.18 16.55
N HIS A 421 -29.55 3.12 17.25
CA HIS A 421 -30.15 3.87 18.38
C HIS A 421 -29.49 5.22 18.75
N SER A 422 -30.34 6.22 19.03
CA SER A 422 -30.04 7.52 19.72
C SER A 422 -28.73 8.19 19.33
N VAL A 423 -28.55 8.40 18.04
CA VAL A 423 -27.41 9.13 17.48
C VAL A 423 -27.77 10.61 17.36
N GLN A 424 -26.75 11.47 17.29
CA GLN A 424 -26.91 12.87 16.89
C GLN A 424 -26.16 13.06 15.56
N SER A 425 -26.91 13.06 14.45
CA SER A 425 -26.49 13.39 13.07
C SER A 425 -25.69 12.33 12.34
N GLU A 426 -26.40 11.44 11.63
CA GLU A 426 -25.80 10.53 10.66
C GLU A 426 -25.92 11.06 9.23
N GLN A 427 -24.77 11.14 8.56
CA GLN A 427 -24.67 11.69 7.21
C GLN A 427 -24.15 10.61 6.25
N GLY A 428 -24.91 10.35 5.18
CA GLY A 428 -24.37 9.64 4.04
C GLY A 428 -23.18 10.40 3.45
N GLY A 429 -22.17 9.68 2.96
CA GLY A 429 -21.00 10.29 2.35
C GLY A 429 -21.35 11.02 1.05
N ASN A 430 -20.60 12.07 0.71
CA ASN A 430 -20.82 12.78 -0.55
C ASN A 430 -20.27 11.98 -1.73
N GLY A 431 -20.91 12.13 -2.90
CA GLY A 431 -20.38 11.63 -4.16
C GLY A 431 -19.17 12.43 -4.63
N GLY A 432 -18.18 11.74 -5.18
CA GLY A 432 -16.98 12.35 -5.77
C GLY A 432 -17.29 13.08 -7.09
N LYS A 433 -16.49 14.07 -7.44
CA LYS A 433 -16.65 14.82 -8.69
C LYS A 433 -16.22 14.00 -9.89
N GLY A 434 -16.87 14.21 -11.02
CA GLY A 434 -16.42 13.69 -12.30
C GLY A 434 -15.19 14.45 -12.82
N GLY A 435 -14.27 13.73 -13.45
CA GLY A 435 -13.06 14.31 -14.04
C GLY A 435 -13.35 15.13 -15.30
N ASN A 436 -12.50 16.12 -15.57
CA ASN A 436 -12.64 16.93 -16.78
C ASN A 436 -12.15 16.18 -18.02
N ALA A 437 -12.80 16.40 -19.15
CA ALA A 437 -12.28 16.01 -20.46
C ALA A 437 -11.14 16.94 -20.92
N GLY A 438 -10.37 16.49 -21.90
CA GLY A 438 -9.49 17.36 -22.67
C GLY A 438 -10.24 18.20 -23.71
N LEU A 439 -9.52 18.65 -24.74
CA LEU A 439 -10.07 19.41 -25.86
C LEU A 439 -11.22 18.68 -26.54
N THR A 440 -11.04 17.37 -26.79
CA THR A 440 -12.08 16.47 -27.30
C THR A 440 -12.34 15.32 -26.32
N GLY A 441 -13.60 15.07 -25.99
CA GLY A 441 -13.94 13.99 -25.07
C GLY A 441 -15.29 14.19 -24.38
N LYS A 442 -15.51 13.45 -23.31
CA LYS A 442 -16.66 13.61 -22.42
C LYS A 442 -16.19 13.92 -21.01
N GLY A 443 -16.85 14.84 -20.34
CA GLY A 443 -16.66 15.00 -18.90
C GLY A 443 -17.12 13.72 -18.20
N GLY A 444 -16.46 13.37 -17.09
CA GLY A 444 -16.90 12.25 -16.25
C GLY A 444 -18.16 12.63 -15.49
N ASP A 445 -19.07 11.68 -15.28
CA ASP A 445 -20.22 11.92 -14.42
C ASP A 445 -19.77 12.03 -12.95
N GLY A 446 -20.47 12.83 -12.16
CA GLY A 446 -20.28 12.88 -10.71
C GLY A 446 -20.89 11.65 -10.03
N GLY A 447 -20.31 11.23 -8.92
CA GLY A 447 -20.80 10.13 -8.10
C GLY A 447 -22.06 10.50 -7.32
N SER A 448 -22.85 9.50 -6.96
CA SER A 448 -24.04 9.69 -6.13
C SER A 448 -23.66 9.89 -4.67
N GLY A 449 -24.46 10.66 -3.93
CA GLY A 449 -24.35 10.71 -2.46
C GLY A 449 -24.87 9.41 -1.82
N GLY A 450 -24.29 9.05 -0.68
CA GLY A 450 -24.68 7.90 0.12
C GLY A 450 -25.96 8.18 0.93
N ALA A 451 -26.65 7.11 1.33
CA ALA A 451 -27.81 7.24 2.19
C ALA A 451 -27.40 7.48 3.66
N GLY A 452 -28.18 8.28 4.39
CA GLY A 452 -28.07 8.40 5.85
C GLY A 452 -29.33 7.87 6.52
N VAL A 453 -29.20 6.87 7.38
CA VAL A 453 -30.33 6.22 8.06
C VAL A 453 -30.17 6.32 9.56
N GLU A 454 -30.99 7.15 10.21
CA GLU A 454 -30.89 7.38 11.67
C GLU A 454 -32.23 7.21 12.37
N TYR A 455 -32.19 7.00 13.69
CA TYR A 455 -33.39 7.06 14.52
C TYR A 455 -34.02 8.46 14.54
N ASP A 456 -33.22 9.53 14.71
CA ASP A 456 -33.71 10.89 14.91
C ASP A 456 -33.60 11.78 13.64
N HIS A 457 -32.44 11.82 12.95
CA HIS A 457 -32.20 12.76 11.84
C HIS A 457 -31.31 12.24 10.71
N GLY A 458 -31.77 11.26 9.91
CA GLY A 458 -30.97 10.76 8.80
C GLY A 458 -30.81 11.78 7.67
N VAL A 459 -29.56 12.07 7.30
CA VAL A 459 -29.21 13.01 6.22
C VAL A 459 -28.49 12.28 5.09
N GLY A 460 -29.04 12.34 3.88
CA GLY A 460 -28.37 11.83 2.69
C GLY A 460 -27.20 12.72 2.25
N GLY A 461 -26.14 12.12 1.72
CA GLY A 461 -24.98 12.84 1.20
C GLY A 461 -25.28 13.58 -0.10
N ALA A 462 -24.53 14.64 -0.41
CA ALA A 462 -24.69 15.35 -1.67
C ALA A 462 -24.14 14.54 -2.85
N GLY A 463 -24.73 14.71 -4.03
CA GLY A 463 -24.18 14.18 -5.29
C GLY A 463 -23.00 15.01 -5.79
N GLY A 464 -22.03 14.35 -6.41
CA GLY A 464 -20.85 15.00 -6.98
C GLY A 464 -21.15 15.79 -8.25
N ASP A 465 -20.40 16.87 -8.49
CA ASP A 465 -20.52 17.62 -9.74
C ASP A 465 -19.98 16.83 -10.94
N GLY A 466 -20.61 16.99 -12.10
CA GLY A 466 -20.14 16.43 -13.36
C GLY A 466 -18.96 17.19 -13.94
N GLY A 467 -18.02 16.45 -14.53
CA GLY A 467 -16.82 16.99 -15.15
C GLY A 467 -17.11 17.82 -16.39
N HIS A 468 -16.26 18.82 -16.63
CA HIS A 468 -16.38 19.71 -17.77
C HIS A 468 -15.84 19.07 -19.05
N ALA A 469 -16.28 19.60 -20.20
CA ALA A 469 -15.71 19.32 -21.51
C ALA A 469 -15.49 20.62 -22.27
N VAL A 470 -14.59 20.65 -23.26
CA VAL A 470 -14.47 21.80 -24.18
C VAL A 470 -15.37 21.59 -25.38
N THR A 471 -15.15 20.47 -26.08
CA THR A 471 -16.01 19.94 -27.13
C THR A 471 -16.57 18.58 -26.69
N GLY A 472 -17.77 18.21 -27.15
CA GLY A 472 -18.43 16.96 -26.77
C GLY A 472 -19.51 17.14 -25.71
N THR A 473 -19.70 16.15 -24.84
CA THR A 473 -20.73 16.17 -23.78
C THR A 473 -20.07 16.29 -22.42
N ALA A 474 -20.40 17.31 -21.65
CA ALA A 474 -19.98 17.37 -20.26
C ALA A 474 -20.70 16.29 -19.42
N GLY A 475 -20.09 15.97 -18.28
CA GLY A 475 -20.58 14.97 -17.36
C GLY A 475 -21.81 15.44 -16.61
N LYS A 476 -22.68 14.51 -16.25
CA LYS A 476 -23.85 14.76 -15.41
C LYS A 476 -23.43 14.94 -13.96
N GLY A 477 -24.19 15.73 -13.21
CA GLY A 477 -24.11 15.71 -11.76
C GLY A 477 -24.68 14.42 -11.20
N GLY A 478 -24.09 13.95 -10.11
CA GLY A 478 -24.54 12.79 -9.36
C GLY A 478 -25.81 13.09 -8.57
N LYS A 479 -26.57 12.04 -8.24
CA LYS A 479 -27.79 12.20 -7.43
C LYS A 479 -27.41 12.44 -5.96
N GLY A 480 -28.21 13.21 -5.24
CA GLY A 480 -28.15 13.25 -3.79
C GLY A 480 -28.63 11.93 -3.19
N GLY A 481 -28.08 11.57 -2.03
CA GLY A 481 -28.48 10.40 -1.27
C GLY A 481 -29.78 10.62 -0.51
N ASP A 482 -30.49 9.54 -0.20
CA ASP A 482 -31.72 9.61 0.58
C ASP A 482 -31.40 9.72 2.09
N GLY A 483 -32.20 10.51 2.80
CA GLY A 483 -32.21 10.56 4.27
C GLY A 483 -33.41 9.80 4.83
N TYR A 484 -33.18 8.96 5.84
CA TYR A 484 -34.21 8.16 6.49
C TYR A 484 -34.23 8.42 8.00
N THR A 485 -35.41 8.69 8.54
CA THR A 485 -35.65 8.78 9.98
C THR A 485 -36.60 7.66 10.40
N LEU A 486 -36.39 7.04 11.57
CA LEU A 486 -37.27 5.98 12.10
C LEU A 486 -38.16 6.43 13.27
N SER A 487 -37.87 7.58 13.90
CA SER A 487 -38.64 8.15 15.01
C SER A 487 -39.98 8.75 14.55
N THR A 488 -41.04 8.53 15.33
CA THR A 488 -42.38 9.11 15.14
C THR A 488 -42.58 10.41 15.92
N LEU A 489 -41.53 10.91 16.59
CA LEU A 489 -41.62 12.07 17.46
C LEU A 489 -41.68 13.38 16.65
N LYS A 490 -42.67 14.23 16.96
CA LYS A 490 -42.89 15.49 16.25
C LYS A 490 -41.70 16.45 16.41
N GLY A 491 -41.21 16.99 15.29
CA GLY A 491 -40.09 17.93 15.25
C GLY A 491 -38.74 17.30 14.87
N LEU A 492 -38.69 15.97 14.79
CA LEU A 492 -37.61 15.22 14.16
C LEU A 492 -37.90 14.97 12.68
N GLY A 493 -36.88 14.63 11.90
CA GLY A 493 -37.05 14.55 10.45
C GLY A 493 -35.78 14.26 9.67
N SER A 494 -35.96 13.74 8.47
CA SER A 494 -34.86 13.39 7.55
C SER A 494 -34.67 14.44 6.46
N ALA A 495 -33.45 14.49 5.93
CA ALA A 495 -33.10 15.34 4.80
C ALA A 495 -32.44 14.52 3.70
N GLY A 496 -32.98 14.60 2.48
CA GLY A 496 -32.28 14.10 1.31
C GLY A 496 -31.13 15.04 0.93
N GLY A 497 -30.04 14.47 0.42
CA GLY A 497 -28.89 15.24 -0.07
C GLY A 497 -29.20 15.99 -1.37
N ASP A 498 -28.47 17.07 -1.61
CA ASP A 498 -28.59 17.83 -2.86
C ASP A 498 -27.99 17.04 -4.04
N GLY A 499 -28.59 17.17 -5.22
CA GLY A 499 -28.02 16.68 -6.47
C GLY A 499 -26.86 17.55 -6.95
N GLY A 500 -25.83 16.92 -7.52
CA GLY A 500 -24.67 17.60 -8.08
C GLY A 500 -25.01 18.38 -9.35
N ASN A 501 -24.22 19.41 -9.67
CA ASN A 501 -24.40 20.17 -10.89
C ASN A 501 -23.83 19.42 -12.10
N GLY A 502 -24.47 19.58 -13.27
CA GLY A 502 -23.91 19.12 -14.53
C GLY A 502 -22.74 19.98 -15.00
N GLY A 503 -21.76 19.37 -15.65
CA GLY A 503 -20.58 20.06 -16.15
C GLY A 503 -20.88 20.98 -17.35
N ASN A 504 -20.03 21.99 -17.55
CA ASN A 504 -20.10 22.89 -18.69
C ASN A 504 -19.38 22.32 -19.92
N ALA A 505 -19.93 22.60 -21.11
CA ALA A 505 -19.33 22.33 -22.41
C ALA A 505 -19.59 23.50 -23.37
N PRO A 506 -18.71 24.52 -23.44
CA PRO A 506 -18.98 25.77 -24.16
C PRO A 506 -19.21 25.57 -25.66
N VAL A 507 -18.56 24.58 -26.28
CA VAL A 507 -18.73 24.22 -27.70
C VAL A 507 -19.45 22.87 -27.85
N GLY A 508 -20.19 22.44 -26.83
CA GLY A 508 -20.79 21.11 -26.75
C GLY A 508 -22.14 21.10 -26.03
N ARG A 509 -22.52 19.93 -25.52
CA ARG A 509 -23.72 19.78 -24.68
C ARG A 509 -23.32 19.82 -23.21
N GLY A 510 -23.92 20.75 -22.46
CA GLY A 510 -23.80 20.78 -21.01
C GLY A 510 -24.40 19.53 -20.37
N GLY A 511 -23.82 19.08 -19.26
CA GLY A 511 -24.30 17.91 -18.53
C GLY A 511 -25.58 18.21 -17.78
N ASN A 512 -26.41 17.20 -17.54
CA ASN A 512 -27.61 17.38 -16.73
C ASN A 512 -27.23 17.50 -15.24
N GLY A 513 -27.98 18.29 -14.48
CA GLY A 513 -27.91 18.26 -13.02
C GLY A 513 -28.44 16.93 -12.47
N GLY A 514 -27.91 16.52 -11.33
CA GLY A 514 -28.38 15.36 -10.59
C GLY A 514 -29.66 15.68 -9.82
N ASN A 515 -30.49 14.67 -9.59
CA ASN A 515 -31.67 14.83 -8.75
C ASN A 515 -31.26 14.90 -7.27
N GLY A 516 -32.00 15.68 -6.47
CA GLY A 516 -31.89 15.61 -5.02
C GLY A 516 -32.44 14.29 -4.49
N GLY A 517 -31.90 13.84 -3.35
CA GLY A 517 -32.37 12.67 -2.63
C GLY A 517 -33.65 12.96 -1.85
N ASN A 518 -34.33 11.91 -1.43
CA ASN A 518 -35.59 12.01 -0.70
C ASN A 518 -35.32 12.14 0.81
N GLY A 519 -36.19 12.86 1.52
CA GLY A 519 -36.26 12.82 2.98
C GLY A 519 -37.48 12.01 3.39
N LEU A 520 -37.25 10.78 3.86
CA LEU A 520 -38.29 9.80 4.18
C LEU A 520 -38.43 9.65 5.71
N SER A 521 -39.64 9.86 6.23
CA SER A 521 -39.96 9.91 7.65
C SER A 521 -41.30 9.21 7.95
N PRO A 522 -41.51 8.66 9.16
CA PRO A 522 -42.79 8.07 9.56
C PRO A 522 -43.88 9.14 9.77
N GLU A 523 -45.15 8.74 9.77
CA GLU A 523 -46.29 9.66 10.00
C GLU A 523 -46.11 10.48 11.29
N GLY A 524 -45.99 11.81 11.14
CA GLY A 524 -45.83 12.76 12.25
C GLY A 524 -44.46 13.44 12.35
N ALA A 525 -43.45 12.95 11.62
CA ALA A 525 -42.13 13.58 11.44
C ALA A 525 -42.05 14.34 10.10
N THR A 526 -41.06 15.23 9.93
CA THR A 526 -40.92 16.05 8.70
C THR A 526 -39.80 15.56 7.80
N GLY A 527 -40.12 15.02 6.63
CA GLY A 527 -39.14 14.69 5.60
C GLY A 527 -38.89 15.87 4.64
N THR A 528 -37.63 16.25 4.44
CA THR A 528 -37.24 17.28 3.47
C THR A 528 -36.46 16.67 2.32
N GLY A 529 -36.95 16.82 1.09
CA GLY A 529 -36.20 16.39 -0.10
C GLY A 529 -35.08 17.36 -0.44
N GLY A 530 -33.94 16.83 -0.89
CA GLY A 530 -32.80 17.62 -1.34
C GLY A 530 -33.10 18.40 -2.63
N ALA A 531 -32.36 19.47 -2.86
CA ALA A 531 -32.46 20.24 -4.09
C ALA A 531 -31.91 19.44 -5.28
N GLY A 532 -32.50 19.64 -6.47
CA GLY A 532 -31.88 19.19 -7.71
C GLY A 532 -30.70 20.08 -8.10
N GLY A 533 -29.67 19.49 -8.67
CA GLY A 533 -28.51 20.21 -9.20
C GLY A 533 -28.83 20.95 -10.50
N ARG A 534 -28.05 21.98 -10.82
CA ARG A 534 -28.25 22.75 -12.06
C ARG A 534 -27.67 22.02 -13.27
N GLY A 535 -28.34 22.15 -14.40
CA GLY A 535 -27.82 21.73 -15.69
C GLY A 535 -26.67 22.63 -16.16
N GLY A 536 -25.64 22.02 -16.72
CA GLY A 536 -24.47 22.71 -17.23
C GLY A 536 -24.73 23.51 -18.50
N HIS A 537 -23.89 24.51 -18.74
CA HIS A 537 -23.96 25.39 -19.89
C HIS A 537 -23.30 24.79 -21.13
N GLY A 538 -23.85 25.06 -22.31
CA GLY A 538 -23.27 24.70 -23.61
C GLY A 538 -24.15 25.17 -24.78
N LEU A 539 -23.81 24.76 -26.00
CA LEU A 539 -24.63 24.99 -27.20
C LEU A 539 -26.03 24.38 -27.03
N SER A 540 -26.09 23.23 -26.36
CA SER A 540 -27.32 22.73 -25.75
C SER A 540 -27.13 22.63 -24.25
N ARG A 541 -27.97 23.34 -23.49
CA ARG A 541 -27.94 23.33 -22.03
C ARG A 541 -28.36 21.95 -21.49
N GLY A 542 -27.73 21.53 -20.40
CA GLY A 542 -28.22 20.40 -19.63
C GLY A 542 -29.53 20.74 -18.91
N THR A 543 -30.32 19.72 -18.60
CA THR A 543 -31.52 19.90 -17.78
C THR A 543 -31.14 20.03 -16.31
N ASP A 544 -31.87 20.85 -15.56
CA ASP A 544 -31.78 20.85 -14.09
C ASP A 544 -32.34 19.53 -13.55
N GLY A 545 -31.79 19.08 -12.42
CA GLY A 545 -32.28 17.93 -11.69
C GLY A 545 -33.58 18.23 -10.96
N SER A 546 -34.37 17.20 -10.70
CA SER A 546 -35.57 17.34 -9.86
C SER A 546 -35.19 17.45 -8.39
N ARG A 547 -36.01 18.16 -7.60
CA ARG A 547 -35.96 18.04 -6.14
C ARG A 547 -36.38 16.62 -5.73
N GLY A 548 -35.81 16.13 -4.64
CA GLY A 548 -36.29 14.91 -4.00
C GLY A 548 -37.65 15.12 -3.34
N SER A 549 -38.36 14.03 -3.07
CA SER A 549 -39.61 14.07 -2.33
C SER A 549 -39.37 14.20 -0.83
N GLY A 550 -40.28 14.91 -0.15
CA GLY A 550 -40.39 14.91 1.31
C GLY A 550 -41.83 14.60 1.73
N ASP A 551 -41.98 14.00 2.91
CA ASP A 551 -43.28 13.73 3.53
C ASP A 551 -43.96 15.05 3.92
N GLY A 552 -44.80 15.52 3.00
CA GLY A 552 -45.39 16.85 2.97
C GLY A 552 -45.93 17.25 1.58
N SER A 553 -45.64 16.45 0.55
CA SER A 553 -46.17 16.66 -0.81
C SER A 553 -47.43 15.84 -1.14
N ALA A 554 -48.02 15.12 -0.18
CA ALA A 554 -49.20 14.28 -0.41
C ALA A 554 -50.24 14.33 0.74
N ALA A 555 -50.76 15.51 1.11
CA ALA A 555 -52.05 15.64 1.80
C ALA A 555 -52.51 17.11 1.85
N GLY A 556 -52.84 17.66 0.68
CA GLY A 556 -53.41 19.01 0.56
C GLY A 556 -54.41 19.06 -0.58
N GLY A 557 -55.40 18.16 -0.56
CA GLY A 557 -56.38 18.07 -1.63
C GLY A 557 -57.47 17.05 -1.36
N ALA A 558 -58.38 17.39 -0.44
CA ALA A 558 -59.80 17.03 -0.49
C ALA A 558 -60.58 18.03 0.37
#